data_AF-A0AAW8Z324-F1
#
_entry.id   AF-A0AAW8Z324-F1
#
_cell.length_a   1.000
_cell.length_b   1.000
_cell.length_c   1.000
_cell.angle_alpha   90.00
_cell.angle_beta   90.00
_cell.angle_gamma   90.00
#
_symmetry.space_group_name_H-M   'P 1'
#
loop_
_entity.id
_entity.type
_entity.pdbx_description
1 polymer ?
#
loop_
_entity_poly.entity_id
_entity_poly.type
_entity_poly.pdbx_seq_one_letter_code
_entity_poly.pdbx_strand_id
1 'polypeptide(L)'
;MTVENITPYISYTSNGMTTTFAIPFHVEGKTNFVVKINGVPQNYPSYSYNKIDNTINFISIPARDAVIEIERHTALERSANYDTFSNKLRPTSLNGEFDRVWRVLQELARKDQILQQQIDELRNDVNKLLIATRILSQDVVQFPITATSIRINIPEDRYATTEPIVVCTVLGGPTNVTIQPIAEYVQGVGEVYTHLIFTFPSTLIGKKCNAWLTGG
;
A
#
# COMPACT_ATOMS: atom_id res chain seq x y z
N MET A 1 -14.80 21.89 28.70
CA MET A 1 -15.39 20.61 28.25
C MET A 1 -14.25 19.80 27.68
N THR A 2 -14.19 18.51 27.94
CA THR A 2 -13.14 17.62 27.42
C THR A 2 -13.49 17.19 25.99
N VAL A 3 -12.51 17.11 25.09
CA VAL A 3 -12.78 16.56 23.75
C VAL A 3 -13.05 15.07 23.84
N GLU A 4 -14.17 14.64 23.23
CA GLU A 4 -14.56 13.24 23.18
C GLU A 4 -13.60 12.44 22.27
N ASN A 5 -13.34 11.20 22.66
CA ASN A 5 -12.57 10.27 21.84
C ASN A 5 -13.48 9.66 20.76
N ILE A 6 -13.68 10.39 19.67
CA ILE A 6 -14.53 9.99 18.55
C ILE A 6 -13.77 10.10 17.22
N THR A 7 -14.05 9.18 16.31
CA THR A 7 -13.51 9.23 14.95
C THR A 7 -14.10 10.43 14.20
N PRO A 8 -13.28 11.31 13.60
CA PRO A 8 -13.74 12.51 12.90
C PRO A 8 -14.32 12.22 11.50
N TYR A 9 -15.10 11.15 11.38
CA TYR A 9 -15.67 10.69 10.13
C TYR A 9 -16.95 9.89 10.38
N ILE A 10 -17.92 10.04 9.49
CA ILE A 10 -19.14 9.25 9.44
C ILE A 10 -19.53 8.96 8.00
N SER A 11 -20.11 7.79 7.78
CA SER A 11 -20.67 7.38 6.48
C SER A 11 -22.12 6.94 6.67
N TYR A 12 -22.98 7.44 5.79
CA TYR A 12 -24.41 7.10 5.72
C TYR A 12 -24.74 6.50 4.36
N THR A 13 -25.67 5.56 4.33
CA THR A 13 -26.30 5.11 3.09
C THR A 13 -27.67 5.78 2.96
N SER A 14 -27.88 6.54 1.90
CA SER A 14 -29.15 7.24 1.66
C SER A 14 -30.29 6.25 1.38
N ASN A 15 -31.44 6.49 2.00
CA ASN A 15 -32.68 5.77 1.71
C ASN A 15 -33.46 6.33 0.51
N GLY A 16 -32.98 7.42 -0.09
CA GLY A 16 -33.69 8.11 -1.18
C GLY A 16 -34.89 8.95 -0.72
N MET A 17 -34.99 9.28 0.57
CA MET A 17 -36.08 10.10 1.14
C MET A 17 -35.58 11.18 2.10
N THR A 18 -34.52 10.90 2.87
CA THR A 18 -34.01 11.80 3.90
C THR A 18 -33.03 12.82 3.33
N THR A 19 -33.18 14.10 3.70
CA THR A 19 -32.26 15.19 3.33
C THR A 19 -31.36 15.65 4.48
N THR A 20 -31.69 15.29 5.71
CA THR A 20 -30.98 15.72 6.92
C THR A 20 -30.16 14.58 7.52
N PHE A 21 -28.88 14.84 7.75
CA PHE A 21 -27.92 13.87 8.31
C PHE A 21 -27.20 14.49 9.50
N ALA A 22 -27.14 13.77 10.62
CA ALA A 22 -26.45 14.24 11.82
C ALA A 22 -24.93 14.08 11.68
N ILE A 23 -24.16 14.92 12.40
CA ILE A 23 -22.72 14.77 12.53
C ILE A 23 -22.45 14.37 13.99
N PRO A 24 -21.87 13.18 14.26
CA PRO A 24 -21.69 12.70 15.62
C PRO A 24 -20.50 13.34 16.34
N PHE A 25 -19.66 14.08 15.62
CA PHE A 25 -18.47 14.75 16.16
C PHE A 25 -18.60 16.28 16.04
N HIS A 26 -17.89 17.00 16.91
CA HIS A 26 -17.91 18.46 16.88
C HIS A 26 -17.26 19.03 15.61
N VAL A 27 -17.91 20.02 15.00
CA VAL A 27 -17.42 20.81 13.86
C VAL A 27 -17.50 22.30 14.20
N GLU A 28 -16.40 23.02 14.05
CA GLU A 28 -16.30 24.43 14.45
C GLU A 28 -17.20 25.35 13.61
N GLY A 29 -17.24 25.10 12.30
CA GLY A 29 -17.98 25.89 11.32
C GLY A 29 -18.13 25.20 9.98
N LYS A 30 -18.88 25.84 9.07
CA LYS A 30 -19.23 25.31 7.74
C LYS A 30 -18.04 25.00 6.82
N THR A 31 -16.86 25.54 7.13
CA THR A 31 -15.62 25.34 6.37
C THR A 31 -14.71 24.27 6.97
N ASN A 32 -15.09 23.68 8.11
CA ASN A 32 -14.24 22.77 8.88
C ASN A 32 -14.62 21.30 8.73
N PHE A 33 -15.20 20.94 7.58
CA PHE A 33 -15.52 19.58 7.21
C PHE A 33 -15.66 19.48 5.69
N VAL A 34 -15.66 18.25 5.19
CA VAL A 34 -15.88 17.91 3.79
C VAL A 34 -17.04 16.92 3.72
N VAL A 35 -17.93 17.13 2.75
CA VAL A 35 -19.02 16.22 2.43
C VAL A 35 -18.75 15.61 1.07
N LYS A 36 -18.92 14.31 0.95
CA LYS A 36 -18.84 13.60 -0.34
C LYS A 36 -20.10 12.77 -0.53
N ILE A 37 -20.58 12.69 -1.76
CA ILE A 37 -21.61 11.73 -2.18
C ILE A 37 -20.96 10.82 -3.20
N ASN A 38 -20.93 9.52 -2.94
CA ASN A 38 -20.25 8.51 -3.76
C ASN A 38 -18.81 8.91 -4.10
N GLY A 39 -18.07 9.43 -3.11
CA GLY A 39 -16.70 9.92 -3.27
C GLY A 39 -16.56 11.30 -3.93
N VAL A 40 -17.63 11.90 -4.45
CA VAL A 40 -17.59 13.22 -5.10
C VAL A 40 -17.82 14.34 -4.08
N PRO A 41 -16.86 15.27 -3.88
CA PRO A 41 -17.02 16.40 -2.98
C PRO A 41 -18.22 17.27 -3.34
N GLN A 42 -19.01 17.59 -2.34
CA GLN A 42 -20.15 18.50 -2.44
C GLN A 42 -19.75 19.88 -1.92
N ASN A 43 -20.27 20.93 -2.54
CA ASN A 43 -20.04 22.32 -2.16
C ASN A 43 -21.36 23.06 -2.01
N TYR A 44 -21.36 24.16 -1.26
CA TYR A 44 -22.49 25.09 -1.26
C TYR A 44 -22.82 25.51 -2.71
N PRO A 45 -24.10 25.54 -3.14
CA PRO A 45 -25.30 25.43 -2.30
C PRO A 45 -25.86 24.01 -2.12
N SER A 46 -25.25 22.94 -2.65
CA SER A 46 -25.84 21.57 -2.63
C SER A 46 -26.30 21.07 -1.25
N TYR A 47 -25.68 21.57 -0.18
CA TYR A 47 -26.12 21.39 1.19
C TYR A 47 -25.91 22.65 2.03
N SER A 48 -26.54 22.66 3.21
CA SER A 48 -26.34 23.63 4.27
C SER A 48 -25.95 22.94 5.58
N TYR A 49 -25.26 23.67 6.45
CA TYR A 49 -24.84 23.20 7.77
C TYR A 49 -25.64 23.92 8.85
N ASN A 50 -26.33 23.16 9.69
CA ASN A 50 -26.98 23.67 10.88
C ASN A 50 -26.08 23.41 12.11
N LYS A 51 -25.51 24.47 12.65
CA LYS A 51 -24.60 24.42 13.81
C LYS A 51 -25.29 24.08 15.12
N ILE A 52 -26.59 24.39 15.26
CA ILE A 52 -27.33 24.17 16.51
C ILE A 52 -27.56 22.67 16.70
N ASP A 53 -28.03 22.01 15.65
CA ASP A 53 -28.34 20.58 15.69
C ASP A 53 -27.16 19.69 15.26
N ASN A 54 -26.07 20.32 14.82
CA ASN A 54 -24.90 19.67 14.21
C ASN A 54 -25.29 18.74 13.05
N THR A 55 -26.09 19.26 12.12
CA THR A 55 -26.63 18.48 10.98
C THR A 55 -26.29 19.11 9.64
N ILE A 56 -26.30 18.26 8.60
CA ILE A 56 -26.21 18.65 7.20
C ILE A 56 -27.57 18.47 6.56
N ASN A 57 -28.05 19.50 5.87
CA ASN A 57 -29.30 19.49 5.11
C ASN A 57 -29.00 19.64 3.63
N PHE A 58 -29.26 18.60 2.84
CA PHE A 58 -29.14 18.65 1.39
C PHE A 58 -30.33 19.38 0.75
N ILE A 59 -30.08 20.14 -0.32
CA ILE A 59 -31.14 20.81 -1.09
C ILE A 59 -32.01 19.79 -1.84
N SER A 60 -31.37 18.79 -2.43
CA SER A 60 -32.03 17.69 -3.13
C SER A 60 -31.83 16.39 -2.37
N ILE A 61 -32.85 15.54 -2.34
CA ILE A 61 -32.77 14.21 -1.74
C ILE A 61 -31.64 13.41 -2.41
N PRO A 62 -30.64 12.92 -1.66
CA PRO A 62 -29.60 12.08 -2.22
C PRO A 62 -30.20 10.78 -2.76
N ALA A 63 -29.73 10.32 -3.93
CA ALA A 63 -30.21 9.10 -4.57
C ALA A 63 -30.19 7.90 -3.61
N ARG A 64 -31.13 6.96 -3.79
CA ARG A 64 -31.18 5.73 -2.99
C ARG A 64 -29.85 4.97 -3.14
N ASP A 65 -29.37 4.43 -2.02
CA ASP A 65 -28.12 3.67 -1.92
C ASP A 65 -26.84 4.51 -2.16
N ALA A 66 -26.97 5.83 -2.33
CA ALA A 66 -25.81 6.73 -2.37
C ALA A 66 -25.10 6.77 -1.01
N VAL A 67 -23.78 6.70 -1.04
CA VAL A 67 -22.93 6.78 0.15
C VAL A 67 -22.60 8.25 0.41
N ILE A 68 -22.99 8.73 1.58
CA ILE A 68 -22.73 10.09 2.03
C ILE A 68 -21.65 10.03 3.10
N GLU A 69 -20.51 10.64 2.82
CA GLU A 69 -19.37 10.67 3.72
C GLU A 69 -19.17 12.08 4.24
N ILE A 70 -18.98 12.22 5.55
CA ILE A 70 -18.71 13.49 6.20
C ILE A 70 -17.44 13.33 7.02
N GLU A 71 -16.44 14.14 6.72
CA GLU A 71 -15.12 14.12 7.36
C GLU A 71 -14.81 15.48 7.95
N ARG A 72 -14.34 15.54 9.20
CA ARG A 72 -13.90 16.80 9.81
C ARG A 72 -12.58 17.26 9.19
N HIS A 73 -12.45 18.57 9.01
CA HIS A 73 -11.25 19.21 8.50
C HIS A 73 -10.96 20.50 9.28
N THR A 74 -10.26 20.38 10.39
CA THR A 74 -9.92 21.51 11.24
C THR A 74 -8.76 22.30 10.61
N ALA A 75 -8.86 23.63 10.56
CA ALA A 75 -7.79 24.47 10.02
C ALA A 75 -6.53 24.37 10.88
N LEU A 76 -5.37 24.17 10.25
CA LEU A 76 -4.06 24.11 10.90
C LEU A 76 -3.50 25.51 11.13
N GLU A 77 -4.21 26.28 11.95
CA GLU A 77 -3.83 27.63 12.31
C GLU A 77 -4.14 27.90 13.79
N ARG A 78 -3.45 28.88 14.35
CA ARG A 78 -3.75 29.38 15.69
C ARG A 78 -4.87 30.40 15.57
N SER A 79 -5.93 30.24 16.37
CA SER A 79 -7.06 31.17 16.32
C SER A 79 -6.87 32.38 17.25
N ALA A 80 -5.91 32.31 18.18
CA ALA A 80 -5.63 33.40 19.11
C ALA A 80 -4.13 33.61 19.41
N ASN A 81 -3.77 34.89 19.52
CA ASN A 81 -2.56 35.34 20.20
C ASN A 81 -2.88 35.68 21.64
N TYR A 82 -2.06 35.19 22.56
CA TYR A 82 -2.14 35.49 23.97
C TYR A 82 -1.18 36.62 24.28
N ASP A 83 -1.72 37.75 24.74
CA ASP A 83 -0.96 38.91 25.16
C ASP A 83 -1.41 39.34 26.58
N THR A 84 -0.56 40.15 27.23
CA THR A 84 -0.75 40.56 28.62
C THR A 84 -1.89 41.56 28.83
N PHE A 85 -2.39 42.20 27.76
CA PHE A 85 -3.32 43.31 27.85
C PHE A 85 -4.75 42.94 27.41
N SER A 86 -4.90 41.90 26.59
CA SER A 86 -6.18 41.51 25.97
C SER A 86 -7.02 40.55 26.80
N ASN A 87 -6.53 40.15 27.99
CA ASN A 87 -7.24 39.24 28.90
C ASN A 87 -7.76 37.96 28.19
N LYS A 88 -7.01 37.50 27.18
CA LYS A 88 -7.31 36.30 26.38
C LYS A 88 -6.81 35.01 27.02
N LEU A 89 -5.98 35.09 28.06
CA LEU A 89 -5.53 33.93 28.83
C LEU A 89 -6.62 33.49 29.83
N ARG A 90 -7.82 33.22 29.33
CA ARG A 90 -8.95 32.71 30.10
C ARG A 90 -9.12 31.21 29.84
N PRO A 91 -9.62 30.44 30.82
CA PRO A 91 -9.83 29.00 30.63
C PRO A 91 -10.63 28.65 29.38
N THR A 92 -11.61 29.47 29.00
CA THR A 92 -12.43 29.26 27.79
C THR A 92 -11.62 29.35 26.50
N SER A 93 -10.72 30.34 26.39
CA SER A 93 -9.86 30.52 25.22
C SER A 93 -8.80 29.43 25.13
N LEU A 94 -8.21 29.08 26.28
CA LEU A 94 -7.19 28.03 26.36
C LEU A 94 -7.77 26.66 26.02
N ASN A 95 -8.94 26.32 26.56
CA ASN A 95 -9.64 25.07 26.23
C ASN A 95 -10.00 25.02 24.74
N GLY A 96 -10.46 26.13 24.14
CA GLY A 96 -10.77 26.17 22.71
C GLY A 96 -9.55 25.88 21.82
N GLU A 97 -8.38 26.43 22.16
CA GLU A 97 -7.14 26.13 21.41
C GLU A 97 -6.66 24.70 21.63
N PHE A 98 -6.72 24.17 22.86
CA PHE A 98 -6.39 22.77 23.12
C PHE A 98 -7.34 21.80 22.42
N ASP A 99 -8.63 22.11 22.41
CA ASP A 99 -9.64 21.33 21.71
C ASP A 99 -9.37 21.32 20.20
N ARG A 100 -8.98 22.47 19.62
CA ARG A 100 -8.57 22.56 18.21
C ARG A 100 -7.37 21.66 17.92
N VAL A 101 -6.30 21.77 18.71
CA VAL A 101 -5.09 20.94 18.55
C VAL A 101 -5.45 19.46 18.64
N TRP A 102 -6.26 19.08 19.62
CA TRP A 102 -6.71 17.70 19.79
C TRP A 102 -7.50 17.19 18.58
N ARG A 103 -8.39 18.01 18.01
CA ARG A 103 -9.17 17.64 16.82
C ARG A 103 -8.30 17.43 15.59
N VAL A 104 -7.28 18.28 15.40
CA VAL A 104 -6.26 18.12 14.34
C VAL A 104 -5.49 16.82 14.55
N LEU A 105 -5.10 16.50 15.78
CA LEU A 105 -4.42 15.23 16.09
C LEU A 105 -5.30 14.01 15.81
N GLN A 106 -6.60 14.05 16.14
CA GLN A 106 -7.55 13.00 15.78
C GLN A 106 -7.67 12.81 14.25
N GLU A 107 -7.67 13.91 13.50
CA GLU A 107 -7.73 13.88 12.03
C GLU A 107 -6.44 13.30 11.43
N LEU A 108 -5.26 13.67 11.97
CA LEU A 108 -3.97 13.10 11.56
C LEU A 108 -3.87 11.61 11.87
N ALA A 109 -4.23 11.19 13.08
CA ALA A 109 -4.22 9.78 13.47
C ALA A 109 -5.10 8.91 12.55
N ARG A 110 -6.26 9.44 12.12
CA ARG A 110 -7.11 8.77 11.12
C ARG A 110 -6.43 8.68 9.75
N LYS A 111 -5.85 9.77 9.27
CA LYS A 111 -5.14 9.78 7.97
C LYS A 111 -3.97 8.80 7.97
N ASP A 112 -3.21 8.73 9.05
CA ASP A 112 -2.12 7.78 9.22
C ASP A 112 -2.63 6.34 9.21
N GLN A 113 -3.76 6.06 9.88
CA GLN A 113 -4.38 4.73 9.86
C GLN A 113 -4.78 4.31 8.43
N ILE A 114 -5.41 5.22 7.66
CA ILE A 114 -5.81 4.95 6.27
C ILE A 114 -4.56 4.70 5.40
N LEU A 115 -3.52 5.52 5.56
CA LEU A 115 -2.28 5.37 4.80
C LEU A 115 -1.60 4.02 5.08
N GLN A 116 -1.54 3.59 6.34
CA GLN A 116 -0.99 2.28 6.70
C GLN A 116 -1.78 1.14 6.05
N GLN A 117 -3.12 1.21 6.10
CA GLN A 117 -3.97 0.21 5.45
C GLN A 117 -3.69 0.12 3.93
N GLN A 118 -3.59 1.25 3.24
CA GLN A 118 -3.29 1.29 1.81
C GLN A 118 -1.90 0.70 1.49
N ILE A 119 -0.89 0.97 2.33
CA ILE A 119 0.45 0.40 2.16
C ILE A 119 0.43 -1.13 2.28
N ASP A 120 -0.32 -1.66 3.25
CA ASP A 120 -0.41 -3.10 3.45
C ASP A 120 -1.17 -3.79 2.31
N GLU A 121 -2.23 -3.18 1.78
CA GLU A 121 -2.93 -3.65 0.58
C GLU A 121 -1.98 -3.68 -0.63
N LEU A 122 -1.25 -2.59 -0.89
CA LEU A 122 -0.27 -2.52 -1.97
C LEU A 122 0.84 -3.56 -1.84
N ARG A 123 1.36 -3.78 -0.62
CA ARG A 123 2.36 -4.81 -0.35
C ARG A 123 1.83 -6.21 -0.71
N ASN A 124 0.59 -6.50 -0.34
CA ASN A 124 -0.04 -7.77 -0.67
C ASN A 124 -0.20 -7.97 -2.17
N ASP A 125 -0.58 -6.93 -2.90
CA ASP A 125 -0.74 -7.01 -4.36
C ASP A 125 0.62 -7.17 -5.07
N VAL A 126 1.66 -6.46 -4.62
CA VAL A 126 3.03 -6.64 -5.12
C VAL A 126 3.51 -8.07 -4.88
N ASN A 127 3.28 -8.64 -3.70
CA ASN A 127 3.65 -10.02 -3.40
C ASN A 127 2.94 -11.02 -4.31
N LYS A 128 1.64 -10.83 -4.56
CA LYS A 128 0.88 -11.68 -5.50
C LYS A 128 1.44 -11.59 -6.91
N LEU A 129 1.75 -10.39 -7.39
CA LEU A 129 2.34 -10.18 -8.71
C LEU A 129 3.74 -10.79 -8.83
N LEU A 130 4.54 -10.71 -7.77
CA LEU A 130 5.87 -11.32 -7.73
C LEU A 130 5.77 -12.85 -7.85
N ILE A 131 4.84 -13.47 -7.12
CA ILE A 131 4.59 -14.92 -7.20
C ILE A 131 4.11 -15.30 -8.60
N ALA A 132 3.13 -14.58 -9.15
CA ALA A 132 2.62 -14.83 -10.49
C ALA A 132 3.71 -14.69 -11.57
N THR A 133 4.56 -13.67 -11.46
CA THR A 133 5.69 -13.45 -12.37
C THR A 133 6.73 -14.56 -12.21
N ARG A 134 7.05 -14.99 -10.99
CA ARG A 134 7.97 -16.10 -10.71
C ARG A 134 7.49 -17.42 -11.36
N ILE A 135 6.19 -17.67 -11.40
CA ILE A 135 5.62 -18.84 -12.08
C ILE A 135 5.74 -18.73 -13.60
N LEU A 136 5.58 -17.52 -14.15
CA LEU A 136 5.68 -17.25 -15.60
C LEU A 136 7.13 -17.15 -16.11
N SER A 137 8.07 -16.75 -15.25
CA SER A 137 9.50 -16.73 -15.51
C SER A 137 10.17 -17.96 -14.87
N GLN A 138 10.02 -19.14 -15.48
CA GLN A 138 11.10 -20.13 -15.36
C GLN A 138 12.39 -19.41 -15.78
N ASP A 139 13.35 -19.25 -14.86
CA ASP A 139 14.49 -18.36 -15.05
C ASP A 139 15.29 -18.77 -16.28
N VAL A 140 15.08 -18.03 -17.37
CA VAL A 140 15.88 -18.16 -18.58
C VAL A 140 17.22 -17.52 -18.28
N VAL A 141 18.20 -18.31 -17.87
CA VAL A 141 19.57 -17.85 -17.70
C VAL A 141 20.22 -17.87 -19.07
N GLN A 142 20.35 -16.70 -19.69
CA GLN A 142 21.12 -16.52 -20.91
C GLN A 142 22.54 -16.09 -20.57
N PHE A 143 23.54 -16.84 -21.03
CA PHE A 143 24.95 -16.51 -20.79
C PHE A 143 25.83 -16.84 -22.01
N PRO A 144 26.91 -16.06 -22.24
CA PRO A 144 27.90 -16.38 -23.27
C PRO A 144 28.74 -17.60 -22.86
N ILE A 145 29.08 -18.44 -23.83
CA ILE A 145 29.98 -19.57 -23.64
C ILE A 145 31.42 -19.04 -23.78
N THR A 146 32.04 -18.71 -22.65
CA THR A 146 33.40 -18.14 -22.59
C THR A 146 34.48 -19.19 -22.37
N ALA A 147 34.11 -20.36 -21.83
CA ALA A 147 35.01 -21.47 -21.54
C ALA A 147 34.29 -22.80 -21.79
N THR A 148 35.06 -23.90 -21.77
CA THR A 148 34.52 -25.27 -21.86
C THR A 148 33.77 -25.71 -20.60
N SER A 149 33.94 -25.02 -19.47
CA SER A 149 33.19 -25.27 -18.25
C SER A 149 32.75 -23.94 -17.63
N ILE A 150 31.46 -23.81 -17.33
CA ILE A 150 30.86 -22.61 -16.74
C ILE A 150 30.04 -23.02 -15.52
N ARG A 151 30.32 -22.36 -14.39
CA ARG A 151 29.57 -22.51 -13.14
C ARG A 151 28.46 -21.47 -13.09
N ILE A 152 27.23 -21.92 -12.85
CA ILE A 152 26.07 -21.08 -12.56
C ILE A 152 25.63 -21.36 -11.13
N ASN A 153 25.63 -20.34 -10.28
CA ASN A 153 25.19 -20.47 -8.89
C ASN A 153 23.66 -20.35 -8.80
N ILE A 154 23.07 -21.18 -7.94
CA ILE A 154 21.66 -21.09 -7.56
C ILE A 154 21.59 -20.08 -6.40
N PRO A 155 20.62 -19.14 -6.41
CA PRO A 155 20.39 -18.26 -5.27
C PRO A 155 20.10 -19.04 -3.97
N GLU A 156 20.57 -18.53 -2.83
CA GLU A 156 20.42 -19.20 -1.51
C GLU A 156 18.95 -19.48 -1.14
N ASP A 157 18.01 -18.65 -1.58
CA ASP A 157 16.57 -18.83 -1.35
C ASP A 157 15.95 -19.99 -2.17
N ARG A 158 16.74 -20.62 -3.05
CA ARG A 158 16.30 -21.70 -3.95
C ARG A 158 17.16 -22.96 -3.87
N TYR A 159 17.93 -23.09 -2.82
CA TYR A 159 18.59 -24.34 -2.51
C TYR A 159 17.55 -25.45 -2.31
N ALA A 160 17.70 -26.52 -3.09
CA ALA A 160 16.79 -27.65 -3.09
C ALA A 160 17.51 -28.92 -2.64
N THR A 161 16.80 -29.80 -1.94
CA THR A 161 17.31 -31.14 -1.58
C THR A 161 17.09 -32.15 -2.70
N THR A 162 16.24 -31.83 -3.68
CA THR A 162 15.98 -32.65 -4.87
C THR A 162 16.81 -32.17 -6.03
N GLU A 163 17.25 -33.10 -6.88
CA GLU A 163 18.03 -32.76 -8.08
C GLU A 163 17.21 -31.85 -9.01
N PRO A 164 17.75 -30.70 -9.43
CA PRO A 164 17.04 -29.76 -10.29
C PRO A 164 17.00 -30.25 -11.74
N ILE A 165 15.89 -29.98 -12.44
CA ILE A 165 15.77 -30.28 -13.87
C ILE A 165 16.27 -29.07 -14.65
N VAL A 166 17.23 -29.31 -15.55
CA VAL A 166 17.78 -28.25 -16.41
C VAL A 166 17.55 -28.59 -17.86
N VAL A 167 16.94 -27.65 -18.58
CA VAL A 167 16.86 -27.67 -20.04
C VAL A 167 17.77 -26.57 -20.55
N CYS A 168 18.56 -26.82 -21.59
CA CYS A 168 19.35 -25.77 -22.22
C CYS A 168 19.28 -25.84 -23.74
N THR A 169 19.63 -24.74 -24.40
CA THR A 169 19.74 -24.64 -25.85
C THR A 169 20.89 -23.72 -26.20
N VAL A 170 21.79 -24.19 -27.06
CA VAL A 170 22.89 -23.38 -27.59
C VAL A 170 22.44 -22.67 -28.86
N LEU A 171 22.52 -21.34 -28.87
CA LEU A 171 22.13 -20.53 -30.03
C LEU A 171 23.20 -20.64 -31.12
N GLY A 172 22.78 -21.02 -32.34
CA GLY A 172 23.66 -21.11 -33.50
C GLY A 172 24.63 -22.30 -33.48
N GLY A 173 24.35 -23.35 -32.71
CA GLY A 173 25.16 -24.57 -32.65
C GLY A 173 24.39 -25.78 -32.10
N PRO A 174 24.99 -26.99 -32.14
CA PRO A 174 24.40 -28.16 -31.50
C PRO A 174 24.38 -27.99 -29.98
N THR A 175 23.32 -28.48 -29.33
CA THR A 175 23.17 -28.46 -27.86
C THR A 175 23.81 -29.72 -27.27
N ASN A 176 25.12 -29.87 -27.47
CA ASN A 176 25.91 -30.95 -26.89
C ASN A 176 26.50 -30.47 -25.56
N VAL A 177 25.66 -30.29 -24.55
CA VAL A 177 26.04 -29.73 -23.25
C VAL A 177 25.84 -30.79 -22.18
N THR A 178 26.86 -31.03 -21.36
CA THR A 178 26.73 -31.87 -20.16
C THR A 178 26.48 -30.97 -18.97
N ILE A 179 25.41 -31.22 -18.23
CA ILE A 179 25.00 -30.41 -17.08
C ILE A 179 25.15 -31.28 -15.84
N GLN A 180 25.87 -30.80 -14.84
CA GLN A 180 26.07 -31.49 -13.58
C GLN A 180 25.61 -30.60 -12.42
N PRO A 181 24.52 -30.97 -11.73
CA PRO A 181 24.15 -30.39 -10.45
C PRO A 181 25.13 -30.81 -9.36
N ILE A 182 25.53 -29.85 -8.51
CA ILE A 182 26.44 -30.09 -7.38
C ILE A 182 25.70 -29.79 -6.08
N ALA A 183 25.62 -30.80 -5.21
CA ALA A 183 25.13 -30.66 -3.85
C ALA A 183 26.29 -30.32 -2.90
N GLU A 184 26.06 -29.35 -2.02
CA GLU A 184 26.99 -28.95 -0.97
C GLU A 184 26.24 -28.84 0.36
N TYR A 185 26.94 -29.03 1.47
CA TYR A 185 26.36 -28.85 2.80
C TYR A 185 26.33 -27.36 3.16
N VAL A 186 25.12 -26.84 3.41
CA VAL A 186 24.90 -25.45 3.83
C VAL A 186 24.41 -25.43 5.28
N GLN A 187 25.11 -24.69 6.14
CA GLN A 187 24.79 -24.61 7.57
C GLN A 187 23.36 -24.08 7.77
N GLY A 188 22.51 -24.91 8.40
CA GLY A 188 21.11 -24.57 8.70
C GLY A 188 20.09 -25.09 7.68
N VAL A 189 20.50 -25.52 6.49
CA VAL A 189 19.61 -26.06 5.44
C VAL A 189 19.90 -27.53 5.11
N GLY A 190 21.12 -28.01 5.35
CA GLY A 190 21.53 -29.40 5.10
C GLY A 190 22.24 -29.56 3.75
N GLU A 191 22.20 -30.77 3.18
CA GLU A 191 22.76 -31.04 1.86
C GLU A 191 21.78 -30.58 0.77
N VAL A 192 22.19 -29.57 0.01
CA VAL A 192 21.34 -28.91 -0.98
C VAL A 192 22.14 -28.59 -2.24
N TYR A 193 21.47 -28.55 -3.40
CA TYR A 193 22.09 -28.16 -4.65
C TYR A 193 22.36 -26.65 -4.67
N THR A 194 23.63 -26.26 -4.73
CA THR A 194 24.06 -24.85 -4.66
C THR A 194 24.46 -24.28 -6.01
N HIS A 195 24.92 -25.12 -6.93
CA HIS A 195 25.36 -24.67 -8.25
C HIS A 195 25.31 -25.78 -9.31
N LEU A 196 25.36 -25.35 -10.57
CA LEU A 196 25.36 -26.19 -11.76
C LEU A 196 26.65 -25.95 -12.56
N ILE A 197 27.25 -27.03 -13.05
CA ILE A 197 28.39 -26.97 -13.95
C ILE A 197 27.92 -27.36 -15.35
N PHE A 198 28.05 -26.43 -16.30
CA PHE A 198 27.79 -26.66 -17.71
C PHE A 198 29.10 -26.92 -18.43
N THR A 199 29.24 -28.09 -19.05
CA THR A 199 30.39 -28.47 -19.86
C THR A 199 30.05 -28.39 -21.34
N PHE A 200 30.81 -27.58 -22.07
CA PHE A 200 30.63 -27.30 -23.49
C PHE A 200 31.85 -27.79 -24.29
N PRO A 201 31.64 -28.33 -25.50
CA PRO A 201 32.68 -28.48 -26.50
C PRO A 201 33.35 -27.14 -26.83
N SER A 202 34.66 -27.14 -27.07
CA SER A 202 35.42 -25.92 -27.41
C SER A 202 34.93 -25.23 -28.69
N THR A 203 34.26 -25.95 -29.59
CA THR A 203 33.65 -25.43 -30.82
C THR A 203 32.46 -24.51 -30.58
N LEU A 204 31.94 -24.45 -29.34
CA LEU A 204 30.82 -23.60 -28.95
C LEU A 204 31.28 -22.32 -28.22
N ILE A 205 32.57 -22.16 -27.95
CA ILE A 205 33.12 -20.93 -27.36
C ILE A 205 32.83 -19.73 -28.28
N GLY A 206 32.32 -18.65 -27.70
CA GLY A 206 31.86 -17.46 -28.41
C GLY A 206 30.37 -17.46 -28.78
N LYS A 207 29.66 -18.59 -28.60
CA LYS A 207 28.19 -18.67 -28.76
C LYS A 207 27.47 -18.32 -27.45
N LYS A 208 26.13 -18.37 -27.46
CA LYS A 208 25.28 -18.13 -26.29
C LYS A 208 24.49 -19.39 -25.93
N CYS A 209 24.31 -19.64 -24.64
CA CYS A 209 23.45 -20.69 -24.12
C CYS A 209 22.25 -20.05 -23.42
N ASN A 210 21.05 -20.56 -23.67
CA ASN A 210 19.86 -20.28 -22.87
C ASN A 210 19.59 -21.53 -22.03
N ALA A 211 19.56 -21.38 -20.71
CA ALA A 211 19.22 -22.45 -19.79
C ALA A 211 17.95 -22.11 -19.02
N TRP A 212 17.08 -23.09 -18.85
CA TRP A 212 15.89 -23.05 -18.01
C TRP A 212 16.09 -24.02 -16.86
N LEU A 213 16.00 -23.49 -15.66
CA LEU A 213 16.00 -24.27 -14.44
C LEU A 213 14.55 -24.47 -13.98
N THR A 214 14.12 -25.71 -13.82
CA THR A 214 12.80 -26.02 -13.28
C THR A 214 12.89 -27.16 -12.27
N GLY A 215 12.14 -27.06 -11.18
CA GLY A 215 12.21 -28.05 -10.12
C GLY A 215 13.34 -27.76 -9.13
N GLY A 216 12.96 -27.82 -7.86
CA GLY A 216 13.66 -27.31 -6.69
C GLY A 216 12.63 -26.74 -5.73
#